data_AF-A0A968F4F6-F1
#
_entry.id   AF-A0A968F4F6-F1
#
_cell.length_a   1.000
_cell.length_b   1.000
_cell.length_c   1.000
_cell.angle_alpha   90.00
_cell.angle_beta   90.00
_cell.angle_gamma   90.00
#
_symmetry.space_group_name_H-M   'P 1'
#
loop_
_entity.id
_entity.type
_entity.pdbx_description
1 polymer ?
#
loop_
_entity_poly.entity_id
_entity_poly.type
_entity_poly.pdbx_seq_one_letter_code
_entity_poly.pdbx_strand_id
1 'polypeptide(L)'
;MIRHHNCIATPHLGASTEEAQIKVADQILQQMIRYFRTRVADHAVNFVSVDETLQPLIQPYFELAHRIGTLFSKIREGRLSEVTIQFYGDIIELPIEPIAA
;
A
#
# COMPACT_ATOMS: atom_id res chain seq x y z
N MET A 1 -7.24 35.23 -10.23
CA MET A 1 -6.83 35.15 -8.81
C MET A 1 -5.41 35.70 -8.60
N ILE A 2 -4.37 35.11 -9.20
CA ILE A 2 -2.96 35.52 -8.99
C ILE A 2 -2.65 36.96 -9.48
N ARG A 3 -3.47 37.52 -10.38
CA ARG A 3 -3.36 38.92 -10.84
C ARG A 3 -4.12 39.93 -9.98
N HIS A 4 -4.79 39.48 -8.90
CA HIS A 4 -5.57 40.35 -8.03
C HIS A 4 -4.69 40.95 -6.93
N HIS A 5 -4.77 42.26 -6.73
CA HIS A 5 -3.93 43.03 -5.79
C HIS A 5 -4.05 42.57 -4.33
N ASN A 6 -5.21 42.04 -3.92
CA ASN A 6 -5.45 41.46 -2.59
C ASN A 6 -5.15 39.96 -2.48
N CYS A 7 -4.47 39.36 -3.45
CA CYS A 7 -4.11 37.94 -3.43
C CYS A 7 -2.61 37.77 -3.30
N ILE A 8 -2.15 37.26 -2.15
CA ILE A 8 -0.77 36.81 -1.98
C ILE A 8 -0.74 35.31 -2.26
N ALA A 9 -0.03 34.89 -3.30
CA ALA A 9 0.18 33.50 -3.63
C ALA A 9 1.65 33.12 -3.36
N THR A 10 1.88 31.98 -2.73
CA THR A 10 3.20 31.39 -2.56
C THR A 10 3.26 30.06 -3.31
N PRO A 11 4.35 29.74 -4.02
CA PRO A 11 4.47 28.52 -4.82
C PRO A 11 4.73 27.31 -3.90
N HIS A 12 3.70 26.84 -3.19
CA HIS A 12 3.75 25.66 -2.33
C HIS A 12 4.92 25.65 -1.32
N LEU A 13 5.26 26.81 -0.75
CA LEU A 13 6.43 26.96 0.13
C LEU A 13 6.25 26.40 1.56
N GLY A 14 5.07 25.87 1.89
CA GLY A 14 4.73 25.45 3.26
C GLY A 14 5.62 24.36 3.85
N ALA A 15 6.17 23.48 3.00
CA ALA A 15 7.13 22.44 3.39
C ALA A 15 8.56 22.69 2.85
N SER A 16 8.81 23.86 2.24
CA SER A 16 10.08 24.21 1.60
C SER A 16 11.08 24.82 2.58
N THR A 17 11.11 24.32 3.82
CA THR A 17 12.12 24.69 4.82
C THR A 17 13.06 23.53 5.07
N GLU A 18 14.29 23.82 5.49
CA GLU A 18 15.29 22.80 5.78
C GLU A 18 14.80 21.85 6.88
N GLU A 19 14.15 22.39 7.92
CA GLU A 19 13.64 21.62 9.06
C GLU A 19 12.53 20.65 8.64
N ALA A 20 11.64 21.07 7.75
CA ALA A 20 10.58 20.22 7.23
C ALA A 20 11.15 19.05 6.42
N GLN A 21 12.16 19.31 5.58
CA GLN A 21 12.81 18.29 4.77
C GLN A 21 13.61 17.30 5.65
N ILE A 22 14.35 17.79 6.65
CA ILE A 22 15.08 16.93 7.60
C ILE A 22 14.12 16.02 8.37
N LYS A 23 12.99 16.57 8.85
CA LYS A 23 11.99 15.79 9.58
C LYS A 23 11.40 14.66 8.73
N VAL A 24 11.07 14.95 7.47
CA VAL A 24 10.57 13.93 6.53
C VAL A 24 11.66 12.88 6.26
N ALA A 25 12.91 13.30 6.06
CA ALA A 25 14.01 12.38 5.83
C ALA A 25 14.22 11.40 7.00
N ASP A 26 14.20 11.89 8.25
CA ASP A 26 14.31 11.05 9.44
C ASP A 26 13.12 10.07 9.55
N GLN A 27 11.89 10.56 9.33
CA GLN A 27 10.70 9.70 9.34
C GLN A 27 10.79 8.56 8.32
N ILE A 28 11.20 8.85 7.09
CA ILE A 28 11.37 7.83 6.04
C ILE A 28 12.48 6.85 6.43
N LEU A 29 13.60 7.33 6.98
CA LEU A 29 14.69 6.46 7.43
C LEU A 29 14.21 5.47 8.50
N GLN A 30 13.46 5.93 9.51
CA GLN A 30 12.91 5.06 10.55
C GLN A 30 11.94 4.02 9.97
N GLN A 31 11.07 4.42 9.04
CA GLN A 31 10.16 3.50 8.35
C GLN A 31 10.92 2.43 7.57
N MET A 32 11.99 2.81 6.84
CA MET A 32 12.83 1.85 6.11
C MET A 32 13.54 0.89 7.06
N ILE A 33 14.14 1.38 8.15
CA ILE A 33 14.81 0.55 9.16
C ILE A 33 13.81 -0.47 9.74
N ARG A 34 12.60 -0.03 10.09
CA ARG A 34 11.57 -0.90 10.66
C ARG A 34 11.13 -1.96 9.67
N TYR A 35 10.86 -1.57 8.42
CA TYR A 35 10.45 -2.50 7.37
C TYR A 35 11.51 -3.57 7.11
N PHE A 36 12.79 -3.21 6.99
CA PHE A 36 13.83 -4.22 6.74
C PHE A 36 14.08 -5.16 7.93
N ARG A 37 13.72 -4.75 9.15
CA ARG A 37 13.83 -5.59 10.35
C ARG A 37 12.64 -6.52 10.55
N THR A 38 11.43 -6.02 10.35
CA THR A 38 10.18 -6.70 10.75
C THR A 38 9.29 -7.10 9.58
N ARG A 39 9.59 -6.62 8.37
CA ARG A 39 8.74 -6.71 7.17
C ARG A 39 7.38 -6.00 7.29
N VAL A 40 7.15 -5.24 8.36
CA VAL A 40 5.97 -4.40 8.55
C VAL A 40 6.21 -3.05 7.91
N ALA A 41 5.32 -2.64 6.99
CA ALA A 41 5.40 -1.37 6.27
C ALA A 41 4.46 -0.34 6.93
N ASP A 42 5.04 0.60 7.68
CA ASP A 42 4.28 1.69 8.27
C ASP A 42 3.71 2.63 7.20
N HIS A 43 2.46 3.06 7.37
CA HIS A 43 1.79 4.01 6.47
C HIS A 43 1.82 3.59 5.00
N ALA A 44 1.76 2.28 4.73
CA ALA A 44 1.75 1.75 3.38
C ALA A 44 0.55 2.30 2.57
N VAL A 45 0.84 2.82 1.37
CA VAL A 45 -0.18 3.42 0.49
C VAL A 45 -0.78 2.39 -0.46
N ASN A 46 0.02 1.41 -0.88
CA ASN A 46 -0.30 0.45 -1.93
C ASN A 46 0.01 -1.00 -1.54
N PHE A 47 0.19 -1.24 -0.25
CA PHE A 47 0.56 -2.54 0.30
C PHE A 47 -0.21 -2.76 1.59
N VAL A 48 -0.77 -3.96 1.78
CA VAL A 48 -1.38 -4.32 3.05
C VAL A 48 -0.28 -4.73 4.00
N SER A 49 -0.05 -3.93 5.04
CA SER A 49 0.90 -4.31 6.09
C SER A 49 0.30 -5.38 6.97
N VAL A 50 1.06 -6.44 7.19
CA VAL A 50 0.69 -7.63 7.93
C VAL A 50 1.78 -7.95 8.93
N ASP A 51 1.40 -8.54 10.05
CA ASP A 51 2.35 -8.90 11.10
C ASP A 51 3.40 -9.88 10.59
N GLU A 52 4.62 -9.73 11.11
CA GLU A 52 5.78 -10.54 10.72
C GLU A 52 5.53 -12.05 10.84
N THR A 53 4.76 -12.47 11.84
CA THR A 53 4.43 -13.87 12.10
C THR A 53 3.42 -14.43 11.11
N LEU A 54 2.55 -13.58 10.55
CA LEU A 54 1.53 -13.95 9.58
C LEU A 54 2.07 -13.96 8.16
N GLN A 55 3.06 -13.11 7.85
CA GLN A 55 3.62 -12.98 6.50
C GLN A 55 3.98 -14.33 5.85
N PRO A 56 4.70 -15.26 6.50
CA PRO A 56 5.08 -16.53 5.87
C PRO A 56 3.89 -17.45 5.60
N LEU A 57 2.83 -17.35 6.41
CA LEU A 57 1.63 -18.17 6.29
C LEU A 57 0.75 -17.70 5.13
N ILE A 58 0.63 -16.39 4.94
CA ILE A 58 -0.24 -15.80 3.91
C ILE A 58 0.45 -15.64 2.55
N GLN A 59 1.79 -15.53 2.52
CA GLN A 59 2.56 -15.27 1.29
C GLN A 59 2.24 -16.24 0.15
N PRO A 60 2.09 -17.56 0.36
CA PRO A 60 1.75 -18.49 -0.72
C PRO A 60 0.38 -18.19 -1.36
N TYR A 61 -0.59 -17.78 -0.54
CA TYR A 61 -1.93 -17.44 -1.00
C TYR A 61 -1.96 -16.10 -1.74
N PHE A 62 -1.16 -15.13 -1.30
CA PHE A 62 -0.96 -13.86 -1.99
C PHE A 62 -0.40 -14.06 -3.41
N GLU A 63 0.63 -14.90 -3.53
CA GLU A 63 1.23 -15.26 -4.82
C GLU A 63 0.22 -15.99 -5.72
N LEU A 64 -0.57 -16.90 -5.16
CA LEU A 64 -1.61 -17.61 -5.89
C LEU A 64 -2.69 -16.65 -6.41
N ALA A 65 -3.23 -15.79 -5.54
CA ALA A 65 -4.23 -14.80 -5.90
C ALA A 65 -3.72 -13.85 -6.99
N HIS A 66 -2.47 -13.39 -6.88
CA HIS A 66 -1.84 -12.54 -7.88
C HIS A 66 -1.73 -13.23 -9.25
N ARG A 67 -1.32 -14.50 -9.29
CA ARG A 67 -1.24 -15.28 -10.53
C ARG A 67 -2.61 -15.50 -11.15
N ILE A 68 -3.62 -15.85 -10.35
CA ILE A 68 -5.00 -16.04 -10.82
C ILE A 68 -5.55 -14.73 -11.39
N GLY A 69 -5.40 -13.61 -10.67
CA GLY A 69 -5.83 -12.29 -11.14
C GLY A 69 -5.12 -11.87 -12.43
N THR A 70 -3.81 -12.11 -12.52
CA THR A 70 -3.02 -11.84 -13.72
C THR A 70 -3.50 -12.67 -14.90
N LEU A 71 -3.75 -13.96 -14.71
CA LEU A 71 -4.28 -14.84 -15.74
C LEU A 71 -5.67 -14.36 -16.19
N PHE A 72 -6.58 -14.13 -15.24
CA PHE A 72 -7.93 -13.66 -15.48
C PHE A 72 -7.94 -12.35 -16.28
N SER A 73 -7.07 -11.39 -15.94
CA SER A 73 -6.96 -10.11 -16.64
C SER A 73 -6.57 -10.25 -18.13
N LYS A 74 -5.87 -11.33 -18.49
CA LYS A 74 -5.41 -11.57 -19.87
C LYS A 74 -6.43 -12.32 -20.71
N ILE A 75 -7.21 -13.21 -20.11
CA ILE A 75 -8.19 -14.05 -20.82
C ILE A 75 -9.59 -13.42 -20.88
N ARG A 76 -9.86 -12.43 -20.02
CA ARG A 76 -11.15 -11.77 -19.94
C ARG A 76 -11.30 -10.71 -21.04
N GLU A 77 -12.51 -10.65 -21.60
CA GLU A 77 -12.94 -9.58 -22.49
C GLU A 77 -13.94 -8.64 -21.78
N GLY A 78 -14.08 -7.40 -22.28
CA GLY A 78 -15.07 -6.45 -21.78
C GLY A 78 -14.76 -5.81 -20.42
N ARG A 79 -15.73 -5.11 -19.83
CA ARG A 79 -15.58 -4.37 -18.55
C ARG A 79 -15.87 -5.28 -17.35
N LEU A 80 -15.24 -4.98 -16.22
CA LEU A 80 -15.42 -5.71 -14.97
C LEU A 80 -16.51 -5.00 -14.19
N SER A 81 -17.56 -5.73 -13.80
CA SER A 81 -18.58 -5.22 -12.89
C SER A 81 -18.32 -5.63 -11.45
N GLU A 82 -17.79 -6.85 -11.25
CA GLU A 82 -17.63 -7.46 -9.94
C GLU A 82 -16.52 -8.52 -9.96
N VAL A 83 -15.84 -8.69 -8.83
CA VAL A 83 -14.91 -9.78 -8.56
C VAL A 83 -15.30 -10.39 -7.22
N THR A 84 -15.46 -11.71 -7.17
CA THR A 84 -15.72 -12.45 -5.94
C THR A 84 -14.53 -13.35 -5.65
N ILE A 85 -13.98 -13.26 -4.44
CA ILE A 85 -12.89 -14.11 -3.97
C ILE A 85 -13.47 -15.06 -2.93
N GLN A 86 -13.22 -16.36 -3.11
CA GLN A 86 -13.68 -17.40 -2.20
C GLN A 86 -12.47 -18.16 -1.65
N PHE A 87 -12.51 -18.43 -0.34
CA PHE A 87 -11.43 -19.07 0.41
C PHE A 87 -11.90 -20.44 0.89
N TYR A 88 -11.00 -21.44 0.82
CA TYR A 88 -11.29 -22.83 1.18
C TYR A 88 -10.11 -23.47 1.92
N GLY A 89 -10.41 -24.36 2.86
CA GLY A 89 -9.42 -25.09 3.65
C GLY A 89 -8.82 -24.26 4.78
N ASP A 90 -7.59 -24.61 5.16
CA ASP A 90 -6.90 -24.07 6.36
C ASP A 90 -6.72 -22.55 6.34
N ILE A 91 -6.75 -21.91 5.17
CA ILE A 91 -6.64 -20.45 5.04
C ILE A 91 -7.78 -19.70 5.75
N ILE A 92 -8.92 -20.36 5.98
CA ILE A 92 -10.08 -19.76 6.67
C ILE A 92 -9.73 -19.43 8.13
N GLU A 93 -8.72 -20.08 8.71
CA GLU A 93 -8.24 -19.81 10.07
C GLU A 93 -7.25 -18.63 10.14
N LEU A 94 -6.82 -18.10 8.99
CA LEU A 94 -5.90 -16.97 8.89
C LEU A 94 -6.67 -15.67 8.58
N PRO A 95 -6.13 -14.49 8.93
CA PRO A 95 -6.66 -13.22 8.44
C PRO A 95 -6.60 -13.17 6.91
N ILE A 96 -7.75 -13.25 6.25
CA ILE A 96 -7.89 -13.31 4.79
C ILE A 96 -8.04 -11.92 4.15
N GLU A 97 -8.36 -10.90 4.95
CA GLU A 97 -8.54 -9.53 4.52
C GLU A 97 -7.35 -9.00 3.69
N PRO A 98 -6.09 -9.28 4.06
CA PRO A 98 -4.95 -8.83 3.26
C PRO A 98 -4.92 -9.37 1.84
N ILE A 99 -5.52 -10.55 1.60
CA ILE A 99 -5.51 -11.21 0.29
C ILE A 99 -6.69 -10.73 -0.58
N ALA A 100 -7.78 -10.30 0.05
CA ALA A 100 -9.00 -9.86 -0.63
C ALA A 100 -9.14 -8.33 -0.76
N ALA A 101 -8.19 -7.57 -0.22
CA ALA A 101 -8.17 -6.09 -0.21
C ALA A 101 -7.93 -5.45 -1.59
#